data_AF-A0A9C9SQA5-F1
#
_entry.id   AF-A0A9C9SQA5-F1
#
_cell.length_a   1.000
_cell.length_b   1.000
_cell.length_c   1.000
_cell.angle_alpha   90.00
_cell.angle_beta   90.00
_cell.angle_gamma   90.00
#
_symmetry.space_group_name_H-M   'P 1'
#
loop_
_entity.id
_entity.type
_entity.pdbx_description
1 polymer ?
#
loop_
_entity_poly.entity_id
_entity_poly.type
_entity_poly.pdbx_seq_one_letter_code
_entity_poly.pdbx_strand_id
1 'polypeptide(L)'
;MEHISEGLNQIWHYLKNTPYEKIVKDGYSSVVQEGSFALLEKLCENRLVHIARSTKSAIFGVEIVYSFMMAKENEIRTLRIILSGKKNNVSRKIIENRLPEKY
;
A
#
# COMPACT_ATOMS: atom_id res chain seq x y z
N MET A 1 -18.50 -12.34 7.36
CA MET A 1 -17.04 -12.17 7.56
C MET A 1 -16.28 -13.47 7.33
N GLU A 2 -16.83 -14.65 7.65
CA GLU A 2 -16.19 -15.97 7.40
C GLU A 2 -15.73 -16.21 5.96
N HIS A 3 -16.55 -15.88 4.95
CA HIS A 3 -16.15 -16.07 3.55
C HIS A 3 -14.96 -15.18 3.13
N ILE A 4 -14.80 -14.00 3.75
CA ILE A 4 -13.70 -13.08 3.47
C ILE A 4 -12.40 -13.59 4.12
N SER A 5 -12.49 -14.07 5.37
CA SER A 5 -11.33 -14.67 6.05
C SER A 5 -10.86 -15.94 5.34
N GLU A 6 -11.78 -16.77 4.87
CA GLU A 6 -11.45 -17.99 4.12
C GLU A 6 -10.73 -17.66 2.80
N GLY A 7 -11.25 -16.69 2.04
CA GLY A 7 -10.61 -16.24 0.81
C GLY A 7 -9.21 -15.65 1.04
N LEU A 8 -9.02 -14.82 2.07
CA LEU A 8 -7.70 -14.27 2.40
C LEU A 8 -6.72 -15.35 2.89
N ASN A 9 -7.20 -16.37 3.59
CA ASN A 9 -6.37 -17.48 4.03
C ASN A 9 -5.85 -18.29 2.83
N GLN A 10 -6.71 -18.53 1.84
CA GLN A 10 -6.29 -19.15 0.57
C GLN A 10 -5.23 -18.30 -0.16
N ILE A 11 -5.43 -16.99 -0.22
CA ILE A 11 -4.46 -16.05 -0.81
C ILE A 11 -3.13 -16.09 -0.06
N TRP A 12 -3.15 -16.08 1.28
CA TRP A 12 -1.95 -16.20 2.09
C TRP A 12 -1.22 -17.52 1.81
N HIS A 13 -1.94 -18.65 1.79
CA HIS A 13 -1.35 -19.94 1.48
C HIS A 13 -0.69 -19.99 0.09
N TYR A 14 -1.29 -19.34 -0.91
CA TYR A 14 -0.72 -19.22 -2.24
C TYR A 14 0.55 -18.34 -2.25
N LEU A 15 0.57 -17.25 -1.49
CA LEU A 15 1.65 -16.25 -1.51
C LEU A 15 2.74 -16.46 -0.43
N LYS A 16 2.59 -17.45 0.46
CA LYS A 16 3.47 -17.65 1.63
C LYS A 16 4.96 -17.81 1.32
N ASN A 17 5.32 -18.28 0.13
CA ASN A 17 6.72 -18.46 -0.27
C ASN A 17 7.21 -17.37 -1.24
N THR A 18 6.52 -16.23 -1.27
CA THR A 18 6.84 -15.10 -2.16
C THR A 18 7.24 -13.87 -1.36
N PRO A 19 7.87 -12.86 -1.98
CA PRO A 19 8.14 -11.58 -1.33
C PRO A 19 6.89 -10.83 -0.80
N TYR A 20 5.69 -11.31 -1.12
CA TYR A 20 4.41 -10.73 -0.71
C TYR A 20 3.84 -11.34 0.57
N GLU A 21 4.42 -12.41 1.11
CA GLU A 21 3.90 -13.09 2.31
C GLU A 21 3.63 -12.12 3.45
N LYS A 22 4.63 -11.29 3.79
CA LYS A 22 4.55 -10.35 4.91
C LYS A 22 3.38 -9.36 4.74
N ILE A 23 3.20 -8.83 3.52
CA ILE A 23 2.14 -7.88 3.19
C ILE A 23 0.77 -8.51 3.42
N VAL A 24 0.58 -9.73 2.93
CA VAL A 24 -0.69 -10.44 3.01
C VAL A 24 -0.98 -10.88 4.44
N LYS A 25 0.04 -11.36 5.17
CA LYS A 25 -0.11 -11.78 6.57
C LYS A 25 -0.46 -10.61 7.50
N ASP A 26 0.25 -9.50 7.36
CA ASP A 26 0.02 -8.29 8.18
C ASP A 26 -1.34 -7.65 7.83
N GLY A 27 -1.67 -7.60 6.53
CA GLY A 27 -2.97 -7.11 6.06
C GLY A 27 -4.15 -8.01 6.47
N TYR A 28 -3.99 -9.33 6.40
CA TYR A 28 -4.98 -10.31 6.87
C TYR A 28 -5.34 -10.08 8.34
N SER A 29 -4.32 -9.86 9.17
CA SER A 29 -4.50 -9.62 10.60
C SER A 29 -5.39 -8.38 10.87
N SER A 30 -5.20 -7.29 10.12
CA SER A 30 -6.04 -6.08 10.23
C SER A 30 -7.45 -6.31 9.68
N VAL A 31 -7.63 -7.05 8.58
CA VAL A 31 -8.98 -7.35 8.05
C VAL A 31 -9.78 -8.19 9.04
N VAL A 32 -9.16 -9.17 9.69
CA VAL A 32 -9.83 -10.04 10.68
C VAL A 32 -10.15 -9.28 11.98
N GLN A 33 -9.23 -8.46 12.47
CA GLN A 33 -9.39 -7.75 13.75
C GLN A 33 -10.25 -6.48 13.65
N GLU A 34 -10.10 -5.72 12.56
CA GLU A 34 -10.68 -4.39 12.41
C GLU A 34 -11.78 -4.34 11.33
N GLY A 35 -11.97 -5.41 10.55
CA GLY A 35 -12.92 -5.45 9.44
C GLY A 35 -12.55 -4.54 8.27
N SER A 36 -11.29 -4.10 8.20
CA SER A 36 -10.84 -3.05 7.28
C SER A 36 -9.69 -3.51 6.39
N PHE A 37 -9.79 -3.24 5.09
CA PHE A 37 -8.72 -3.49 4.13
C PHE A 37 -7.68 -2.36 4.06
N ALA A 38 -7.87 -1.30 4.85
CA ALA A 38 -7.08 -0.09 4.80
C ALA A 38 -5.57 -0.34 4.95
N LEU A 39 -5.19 -1.22 5.89
CA LEU A 39 -3.80 -1.57 6.12
C LEU A 39 -3.22 -2.40 4.96
N LEU A 40 -3.99 -3.37 4.45
CA LEU A 40 -3.56 -4.19 3.32
C LEU A 40 -3.28 -3.32 2.08
N GLU A 41 -4.20 -2.41 1.75
CA GLU A 41 -4.02 -1.44 0.66
C GLU A 41 -2.73 -0.63 0.84
N LYS A 42 -2.53 -0.08 2.04
CA LYS A 42 -1.34 0.71 2.37
C LYS A 42 -0.05 -0.11 2.23
N LEU A 43 -0.03 -1.36 2.69
CA LEU A 43 1.15 -2.22 2.59
C LEU A 43 1.48 -2.58 1.14
N CYS A 44 0.47 -2.80 0.30
CA CYS A 44 0.64 -2.97 -1.14
C CYS A 44 1.23 -1.72 -1.80
N GLU A 45 0.71 -0.53 -1.48
CA GLU A 45 1.24 0.74 -2.00
C GLU A 45 2.69 0.98 -1.57
N ASN A 46 3.01 0.75 -0.29
CA ASN A 46 4.39 0.87 0.22
C ASN A 46 5.35 -0.07 -0.52
N ARG A 47 4.92 -1.29 -0.85
CA ARG A 47 5.75 -2.22 -1.61
C ARG A 47 6.09 -1.70 -3.00
N LEU A 48 5.12 -1.09 -3.70
CA LEU A 48 5.37 -0.49 -5.01
C LEU A 48 6.38 0.66 -4.92
N VAL A 49 6.27 1.48 -3.88
CA VAL A 49 7.26 2.53 -3.57
C VAL A 49 8.64 1.94 -3.34
N HIS A 50 8.76 0.86 -2.57
CA HIS A 50 10.05 0.17 -2.36
C HIS A 50 10.66 -0.38 -3.65
N ILE A 51 9.84 -0.99 -4.52
CA ILE A 51 10.29 -1.50 -5.83
C ILE A 51 10.80 -0.32 -6.66
N ALA A 52 10.03 0.76 -6.77
CA ALA A 52 10.43 1.94 -7.52
C ALA A 52 11.67 2.64 -6.92
N ARG A 53 11.91 2.54 -5.61
CA ARG A 53 13.15 3.05 -4.98
C ARG A 53 14.38 2.23 -5.32
N SER A 54 14.24 0.92 -5.52
CA SER A 54 15.37 0.04 -5.83
C SER A 54 16.01 0.31 -7.19
N THR A 55 15.28 0.95 -8.10
CA THR A 55 15.76 1.32 -9.44
C THR A 55 16.48 2.67 -9.46
N LYS A 56 16.53 3.42 -8.34
CA LYS A 56 17.21 4.73 -8.26
C LYS A 56 18.70 4.67 -8.58
N SER A 57 19.32 3.49 -8.46
CA SER A 57 20.73 3.26 -8.78
C SER A 57 20.97 2.94 -10.26
N ALA A 58 19.90 2.70 -11.05
CA ALA A 58 20.02 2.49 -12.48
C ALA A 58 20.27 3.82 -13.20
N ILE A 59 21.19 3.80 -14.17
CA ILE A 59 21.60 4.99 -14.92
C ILE A 59 20.85 5.09 -16.26
N PHE A 60 20.37 3.96 -16.79
CA PHE A 60 19.58 3.89 -18.03
C PHE A 60 18.53 2.77 -17.95
N GLY A 61 17.43 2.89 -18.70
CA GLY A 61 16.42 1.84 -18.84
C GLY A 61 14.97 2.33 -18.68
N VAL A 62 14.01 1.51 -19.12
CA VAL A 62 12.56 1.78 -18.98
C VAL A 62 12.13 1.87 -17.50
N GLU A 63 12.85 1.17 -16.63
CA GLU A 63 12.66 1.18 -15.19
C GLU A 63 12.75 2.57 -14.55
N ILE A 64 13.62 3.45 -15.05
CA ILE A 64 13.77 4.82 -14.54
C ILE A 64 12.51 5.63 -14.84
N VAL A 65 12.04 5.58 -16.09
CA VAL A 65 10.82 6.29 -16.52
C VAL A 65 9.62 5.80 -15.73
N TYR A 66 9.49 4.48 -15.58
CA TYR A 66 8.41 3.89 -14.79
C TYR A 66 8.48 4.30 -13.32
N SER A 67 9.68 4.29 -12.72
CA SER A 67 9.86 4.64 -11.30
C SER A 67 9.59 6.13 -11.04
N PHE A 68 9.94 7.01 -11.99
CA PHE A 68 9.54 8.41 -11.96
C PHE A 68 8.01 8.58 -12.02
N MET A 69 7.35 7.83 -12.91
CA MET A 69 5.89 7.86 -13.02
C MET A 69 5.21 7.40 -11.72
N MET A 70 5.70 6.30 -11.12
CA MET A 70 5.22 5.80 -9.84
C MET A 70 5.43 6.79 -8.69
N ALA A 71 6.57 7.47 -8.66
CA ALA A 71 6.85 8.53 -7.70
C ALA A 71 5.81 9.67 -7.80
N LYS A 72 5.53 10.11 -9.03
CA LYS A 72 4.53 11.16 -9.29
C LYS A 72 3.12 10.71 -8.91
N GLU A 73 2.78 9.46 -9.17
CA GLU A 73 1.49 8.91 -8.76
C GLU A 73 1.35 8.85 -7.23
N ASN A 74 2.42 8.49 -6.50
CA ASN A 74 2.46 8.51 -5.04
C ASN A 74 2.25 9.93 -4.47
N GLU A 75 2.90 10.95 -5.04
CA GLU A 75 2.71 12.35 -4.66
C GLU A 75 1.24 12.80 -4.88
N ILE A 76 0.68 12.53 -6.05
CA ILE A 76 -0.71 12.88 -6.40
C ILE A 76 -1.70 12.20 -5.47
N ARG A 77 -1.50 10.90 -5.18
CA ARG A 77 -2.36 10.13 -4.27
C ARG A 77 -2.28 10.66 -2.85
N THR A 78 -1.08 10.98 -2.37
CA THR A 78 -0.85 11.61 -1.04
C THR A 78 -1.61 12.93 -0.94
N LEU A 79 -1.48 13.81 -1.94
CA LEU A 79 -2.21 15.07 -1.98
C LEU A 79 -3.72 14.84 -1.99
N ARG A 80 -4.22 13.88 -2.75
CA ARG A 80 -5.65 13.53 -2.79
C ARG A 80 -6.17 13.10 -1.41
N ILE A 81 -5.43 12.25 -0.69
CA ILE A 81 -5.81 11.82 0.67
C ILE A 81 -5.90 13.03 1.60
N ILE A 82 -4.89 13.91 1.57
CA ILE A 82 -4.85 15.11 2.42
C ILE A 82 -5.99 16.07 2.08
N LEU A 83 -6.19 16.37 0.80
CA LEU A 83 -7.20 17.34 0.34
C LEU A 83 -8.62 16.82 0.60
N SER A 84 -8.91 15.56 0.27
CA SER A 84 -10.20 14.94 0.57
C SER A 84 -10.43 14.83 2.08
N GLY A 85 -9.42 14.47 2.86
CA GLY A 85 -9.52 14.41 4.32
C GLY A 85 -9.86 15.77 4.93
N LYS A 86 -9.13 16.82 4.51
CA LYS A 86 -9.41 18.20 4.94
C LYS A 86 -10.79 18.68 4.52
N LYS A 87 -11.20 18.43 3.26
CA LYS A 87 -12.52 18.80 2.73
C LYS A 87 -13.66 18.16 3.54
N ASN A 88 -13.47 16.94 4.04
CA ASN A 88 -14.46 16.20 4.81
C ASN A 88 -14.29 16.35 6.33
N ASN A 89 -13.49 17.33 6.81
CA ASN A 89 -13.22 17.55 8.23
C ASN A 89 -12.73 16.30 8.99
N VAL A 90 -12.03 15.40 8.30
CA VAL A 90 -11.42 14.22 8.93
C VAL A 90 -10.30 14.68 9.85
N SER A 91 -10.21 14.08 11.04
CA SER A 91 -9.15 14.45 12.00
C SER A 91 -7.76 14.20 11.41
N ARG A 92 -6.81 15.09 11.76
CA ARG A 92 -5.43 15.00 11.28
C ARG A 92 -4.81 13.62 11.52
N LYS A 93 -5.02 13.06 12.72
CA LYS A 93 -4.48 11.75 13.12
C LYS A 93 -4.97 10.62 12.20
N ILE A 94 -6.24 10.65 11.78
CA ILE A 94 -6.79 9.65 10.86
C ILE A 94 -6.18 9.81 9.46
N ILE A 95 -6.03 11.05 8.99
CA ILE A 95 -5.40 11.34 7.70
C ILE A 95 -3.95 10.81 7.71
N GLU A 96 -3.17 11.13 8.75
CA GLU A 96 -1.78 10.69 8.90
C GLU A 96 -1.65 9.15 8.90
N ASN A 97 -2.53 8.45 9.62
CA ASN A 97 -2.53 6.99 9.63
C ASN A 97 -2.77 6.38 8.24
N ARG A 98 -3.57 7.06 7.40
CA ARG A 98 -3.89 6.63 6.03
C ARG A 98 -2.82 7.00 4.99
N LEU A 99 -1.87 7.88 5.30
CA LEU A 99 -0.85 8.25 4.33
C LEU A 99 0.06 7.05 4.02
N PRO A 100 0.29 6.73 2.73
CA PRO A 100 1.26 5.73 2.34
C PRO A 100 2.69 6.22 2.61
N GLU A 101 3.66 5.31 2.50
CA GLU A 101 5.06 5.71 2.47
C GLU A 101 5.29 6.68 1.30
N LYS A 102 6.01 7.76 1.62
CA LYS A 102 6.46 8.73 0.62
C LYS A 102 7.53 8.07 -0.24
N TYR A 103 7.58 8.37 -1.52
CA TYR A 103 8.68 7.98 -2.42
C TYR A 103 10.02 8.67 -2.12
#